data_AF-A0AAV9FM88-F1
#
_entry.id   AF-A0AAV9FM88-F1
#
_cell.length_a   1.000
_cell.length_b   1.000
_cell.length_c   1.000
_cell.angle_alpha   90.00
_cell.angle_beta   90.00
_cell.angle_gamma   90.00
#
_symmetry.space_group_name_H-M   'P 1'
#
loop_
_entity.id
_entity.type
_entity.pdbx_description
1 polymer ?
#
loop_
_entity_poly.entity_id
_entity_poly.type
_entity_poly.pdbx_seq_one_letter_code
_entity_poly.pdbx_strand_id
1 'polypeptide(L)' 'MDLDRQILSRFQRPPGLPSSMLGYDALTGGLDDFQIKDYFIDPQDSESFQPPDMHHGMEVRLGVSKGPVYPGFI' A
#
# COMPACT_ATOMS: atom_id res chain seq x y z
N MET A 1 -18.44 0.43 14.66
CA MET A 1 -17.53 0.35 13.51
C MET A 1 -17.01 1.71 13.04
N ASP A 2 -17.67 2.85 13.30
CA ASP A 2 -17.17 4.16 12.81
C ASP A 2 -15.81 4.56 13.39
N LEU A 3 -15.56 4.26 14.67
CA LEU A 3 -14.27 4.50 15.31
C LEU A 3 -13.17 3.59 14.74
N ASP A 4 -13.47 2.30 14.59
CA ASP A 4 -12.53 1.31 14.04
C ASP A 4 -12.18 1.63 12.60
N ARG A 5 -13.16 2.06 11.80
CA ARG A 5 -12.96 2.56 10.44
C ARG A 5 -12.03 3.77 10.42
N GLN A 6 -12.23 4.74 11.31
CA GLN A 6 -11.39 5.94 11.38
C GLN A 6 -9.95 5.64 11.83
N ILE A 7 -9.74 4.63 12.67
CA ILE A 7 -8.40 4.24 13.14
C ILE A 7 -7.69 3.41 12.07
N LEU A 8 -8.35 2.39 11.53
CA LEU A 8 -7.73 1.39 10.65
C LEU A 8 -7.55 1.88 9.20
N SER A 9 -8.29 2.92 8.78
CA SER A 9 -8.08 3.57 7.46
C SER A 9 -6.92 4.56 7.41
N ARG A 10 -6.39 4.99 8.58
CA ARG A 10 -5.27 5.94 8.66
C ARG A 10 -3.92 5.31 8.34
N PHE A 11 -3.77 4.01 8.59
CA PHE A 11 -2.50 3.30 8.39
C PHE A 11 -2.39 2.77 6.97
N GLN A 12 -2.04 3.68 6.08
CA GLN A 12 -1.79 3.37 4.68
C GLN A 12 -0.31 3.02 4.48
N ARG A 13 -0.02 1.99 3.67
CA ARG A 13 1.35 1.77 3.18
C ARG A 13 1.77 2.98 2.32
N PRO A 14 3.09 3.21 2.15
CA PRO A 14 3.60 4.10 1.13
C PRO A 14 2.81 3.98 -0.20
N PRO A 15 2.43 5.10 -0.83
CA PRO A 15 1.69 5.10 -2.09
C PRO A 15 2.44 4.32 -3.16
N GLY A 16 1.66 3.60 -3.99
CA GLY A 16 2.16 2.67 -5.00
C GLY A 16 1.98 1.19 -4.66
N LEU A 17 1.44 0.86 -3.47
CA LEU A 17 1.06 -0.52 -3.12
C LEU A 17 -0.45 -0.66 -2.93
N PRO A 18 -1.11 -1.63 -3.60
CA PRO A 18 -2.57 -1.78 -3.61
C PRO A 18 -3.19 -2.33 -2.31
N SER A 19 -2.47 -2.34 -1.19
CA SER A 19 -2.98 -2.90 0.09
C SER A 19 -2.80 -1.91 1.24
N SER A 20 -3.83 -1.09 1.44
CA SER A 20 -3.78 0.10 2.30
C SER A 20 -4.77 0.07 3.48
N MET A 21 -5.61 -0.97 3.57
CA MET A 21 -6.63 -1.10 4.63
C MET A 21 -6.64 -2.48 5.31
N LEU A 22 -5.51 -3.20 5.28
CA LEU A 22 -5.41 -4.59 5.76
C LEU A 22 -6.09 -4.84 7.12
N GLY A 23 -5.89 -3.94 8.09
CA GLY A 23 -6.51 -4.06 9.41
C GLY A 23 -8.02 -3.88 9.41
N TYR A 24 -8.53 -3.00 8.56
CA TYR A 24 -9.97 -2.79 8.38
C TYR A 24 -10.60 -3.94 7.59
N ASP A 25 -9.93 -4.41 6.55
CA ASP A 25 -10.39 -5.54 5.71
C ASP A 25 -10.43 -6.85 6.51
N ALA A 26 -9.51 -7.03 7.46
CA ALA A 26 -9.55 -8.13 8.42
C ALA A 26 -10.76 -8.04 9.37
N LEU A 27 -11.10 -6.83 9.83
CA LEU A 27 -12.23 -6.61 10.74
C LEU A 27 -13.58 -6.84 10.05
N THR A 28 -13.69 -6.50 8.77
CA THR A 28 -14.92 -6.59 7.98
C THR A 28 -15.11 -7.93 7.28
N GLY A 29 -14.11 -8.84 7.34
CA GLY A 29 -14.11 -10.10 6.60
C GLY A 29 -13.83 -9.95 5.11
N GLY A 30 -13.38 -8.77 4.66
CA GLY A 30 -13.01 -8.53 3.26
C GLY A 30 -11.81 -9.39 2.81
N LEU A 31 -10.96 -9.82 3.74
CA LEU A 31 -9.86 -10.75 3.46
C LEU A 31 -10.31 -12.19 3.19
N ASP A 32 -11.54 -12.55 3.56
CA ASP A 32 -12.05 -13.90 3.36
C ASP A 32 -12.43 -14.15 1.89
N ASP A 33 -12.68 -13.09 1.11
CA ASP A 33 -12.89 -13.13 -0.35
C ASP A 33 -11.56 -12.91 -1.09
N PHE A 34 -10.61 -13.82 -0.87
CA PHE A 34 -9.33 -13.82 -1.57
C PHE A 34 -9.39 -14.71 -2.81
N GLN A 35 -9.22 -14.11 -4.00
CA GLN A 35 -9.28 -14.82 -5.27
C GLN A 35 -7.91 -14.86 -5.94
N ILE A 36 -7.73 -15.84 -6.84
CA ILE A 36 -6.48 -16.02 -7.60
C ILE A 36 -6.08 -14.74 -8.35
N LYS A 37 -7.06 -13.98 -8.83
CA LYS A 37 -6.86 -12.69 -9.51
C LYS A 37 -6.22 -11.62 -8.61
N ASP A 38 -6.36 -11.71 -7.29
CA ASP A 38 -5.76 -10.77 -6.34
C ASP A 38 -4.28 -11.10 -6.08
N TYR A 39 -3.84 -12.30 -6.48
CA TYR A 39 -2.44 -12.72 -6.48
C TYR A 39 -1.71 -12.32 -7.77
N PHE A 40 -2.45 -12.17 -8.87
CA PHE A 40 -1.89 -11.77 -10.16
C PHE A 40 -1.98 -10.26 -10.34
N ILE A 41 -0.83 -9.62 -10.52
CA ILE A 41 -0.79 -8.27 -11.09
C ILE A 41 -1.44 -8.36 -12.48
N ASP A 42 -2.39 -7.47 -12.80
CA ASP A 42 -2.97 -7.41 -14.14
C ASP A 42 -1.82 -7.37 -15.16
N PRO A 43 -1.79 -8.24 -16.19
CA PRO A 43 -0.74 -8.20 -17.20
C PRO A 43 -0.53 -6.80 -17.80
N GLN A 44 -1.60 -5.99 -17.90
CA GLN A 44 -1.52 -4.60 -18.35
C GLN A 44 -0.85 -3.67 -17.34
N ASP A 45 -1.03 -3.92 -16.05
CA ASP A 45 -0.28 -3.26 -14.99
C ASP A 45 1.19 -3.73 -15.00
N SER A 46 1.47 -5.00 -15.32
CA SER A 46 2.83 -5.56 -15.24
C SER A 46 3.88 -4.89 -16.14
N GLU A 47 3.48 -4.38 -17.32
CA GLU A 47 4.42 -3.70 -18.23
C GLU A 47 4.79 -2.29 -17.77
N SER A 48 3.93 -1.65 -16.98
CA SER A 48 4.12 -0.28 -16.46
C SER A 48 4.43 -0.24 -14.96
N PHE A 49 4.24 -1.35 -14.26
CA PHE A 49 4.43 -1.47 -12.83
C PHE A 49 5.92 -1.44 -12.48
N GLN A 50 6.38 -0.30 -12.00
CA GLN A 50 7.66 -0.14 -11.35
C GLN A 50 7.43 -0.17 -9.85
N PRO A 51 7.74 -1.30 -9.15
CA PRO A 51 7.57 -1.38 -7.71
C PRO A 51 8.29 -0.20 -7.05
N PRO A 52 7.65 0.57 -6.17
CA PRO A 52 8.32 1.66 -5.48
C PRO A 52 9.48 1.10 -4.64
N ASP A 53 10.62 1.79 -4.64
CA ASP A 53 11.71 1.49 -3.70
C ASP A 53 11.28 1.92 -2.28
N MET A 54 10.59 0.99 -1.61
CA MET A 54 10.06 1.14 -0.27
C MET A 54 11.16 1.37 0.76
N HIS A 55 12.35 0.79 0.54
CA HIS A 55 13.48 0.92 1.44
C HIS A 55 14.00 2.36 1.40
N HIS A 56 14.34 2.85 0.20
CA HIS A 56 14.83 4.21 0.04
C HIS A 56 13.78 5.26 0.44
N GLY A 57 12.51 5.06 0.07
CA GLY A 57 11.42 5.96 0.46
C GLY A 57 11.25 6.08 1.99
N MET A 58 11.45 4.97 2.72
CA MET A 58 11.43 4.96 4.18
C MET A 58 12.64 5.64 4.80
N GLU A 59 13.83 5.43 4.23
CA GLU A 59 15.05 6.13 4.67
C GLU A 59 14.92 7.64 4.50
N VAL A 60 14.34 8.12 3.39
CA VAL A 60 14.11 9.56 3.18
C VAL A 60 13.08 10.08 4.20
N ARG A 61 11.99 9.35 4.44
CA ARG A 61 10.97 9.72 5.43
C ARG A 61 11.52 9.81 6.86
N LEU A 62 12.43 8.90 7.21
CA LEU A 62 13.10 8.88 8.52
C LEU A 62 14.31 9.81 8.61
N GLY A 63 14.69 10.47 7.50
CA GLY A 63 15.83 11.38 7.43
C GLY A 63 17.20 10.69 7.41
N VAL A 64 17.24 9.38 7.17
CA VAL A 64 18.46 8.56 7.07
C VAL A 64 19.15 8.76 5.71
N SER A 65 18.37 8.92 4.62
CA SER A 65 18.88 9.19 3.28
C SER A 65 18.40 10.54 2.72
N LYS A 66 19.08 11.06 1.70
CA LYS A 66 18.74 12.31 0.99
C LYS A 66 18.32 11.95 -0.44
N GLY A 67 17.22 12.55 -0.92
CA GLY A 67 16.74 12.33 -2.29
C GLY A 67 15.24 12.63 -2.42
N PRO A 68 14.70 12.66 -3.66
CA PRO A 68 13.26 12.73 -3.85
C PRO A 68 12.60 11.47 -3.30
N VAL A 69 11.54 11.66 -2.50
CA VAL A 69 10.63 10.56 -2.20
C VAL A 69 10.02 10.12 -3.54
N TYR A 70 9.84 8.81 -3.75
CA TYR A 70 9.24 8.24 -4.96
C TYR A 70 8.06 9.11 -5.48
N PRO A 71 7.94 9.34 -6.80
CA PRO A 71 6.99 10.33 -7.37
C PRO A 71 5.53 10.15 -6.97
N GLY A 72 5.12 8.95 -6.53
CA GLY A 72 3.77 8.66 -6.03
C GLY A 72 3.41 9.23 -4.66
N PHE A 73 4.31 9.97 -3.98
CA PHE A 73 4.05 10.57 -2.66
C PHE A 73 3.55 12.03 -2.69
N ILE A 74 3.38 12.66 -3.87
CA ILE A 74 2.88 14.04 -4.04
C ILE A 74 1.39 14.01 -4.40
#